data_AF-A0A528M9H1-F1
#
_entry.id   AF-A0A528M9H1-F1
#
_cell.length_a   1.000
_cell.length_b   1.000
_cell.length_c   1.000
_cell.angle_alpha   90.00
_cell.angle_beta   90.00
_cell.angle_gamma   90.00
#
_symmetry.space_group_name_H-M   'P 1'
#
loop_
_entity.id
_entity.type
_entity.pdbx_description
1 polymer ?
#
loop_
_entity_poly.entity_id
_entity_poly.type
_entity_poly.pdbx_seq_one_letter_code
_entity_poly.pdbx_strand_id
1 'polypeptide(L)' 'AFEPVLRQLDHHTLNEVKDLENPTAELISIWIWDRLKPSLGNLTQVKVFETPFCWAEYDGS' A
#
# COMPACT_ATOMS: atom_id res chain seq x y z
N ALA A 1 -6.30 5.95 11.00
CA ALA A 1 -6.17 4.55 10.56
C ALA A 1 -4.88 4.31 9.76
N PHE A 2 -4.49 5.21 8.86
CA PHE A 2 -3.34 4.98 7.96
C PHE A 2 -1.94 5.17 8.59
N GLU A 3 -1.81 6.03 9.60
CA GLU A 3 -0.53 6.36 10.25
C GLU A 3 0.40 5.16 10.54
N PRO A 4 -0.06 4.03 11.12
CA PRO A 4 0.82 2.88 11.41
C PRO A 4 1.33 2.17 10.16
N VAL A 5 0.58 2.22 9.06
CA VAL A 5 0.97 1.66 7.76
C VAL A 5 1.99 2.60 7.10
N LEU A 6 1.74 3.91 7.13
CA LEU A 6 2.66 4.90 6.57
C LEU A 6 4.05 4.85 7.23
N ARG A 7 4.14 4.70 8.55
CA ARG A 7 5.41 4.62 9.28
C ARG A 7 6.29 3.42 8.90
N GLN A 8 5.70 2.36 8.33
CA GLN A 8 6.47 1.21 7.83
C GLN A 8 7.08 1.47 6.44
N LEU A 9 6.59 2.49 5.72
CA LEU A 9 6.97 2.78 4.34
C LEU A 9 7.82 4.05 4.24
N ASP A 10 7.42 5.10 4.95
CA ASP A 10 8.07 6.41 4.88
C ASP A 10 9.52 6.34 5.38
N HIS A 11 10.46 6.87 4.60
CA HIS A 11 11.91 6.82 4.89
C HIS A 11 12.50 5.41 5.11
N HIS A 12 11.89 4.36 4.53
CA HIS A 12 12.41 2.99 4.58
C HIS A 12 12.70 2.43 3.19
N THR A 13 13.62 1.45 3.13
CA THR A 13 13.83 0.63 1.94
C THR A 13 12.67 -0.36 1.80
N LEU A 14 11.80 -0.17 0.81
CA LEU A 14 10.56 -0.96 0.67
C LEU A 14 10.82 -2.46 0.54
N ASN A 15 11.90 -2.87 -0.12
CA ASN A 15 12.27 -4.29 -0.26
C ASN A 15 12.57 -5.00 1.07
N GLU A 16 12.87 -4.26 2.14
CA GLU A 16 13.15 -4.81 3.47
C GLU A 16 11.88 -4.89 4.33
N VAL A 17 10.77 -4.31 3.86
CA VAL A 17 9.48 -4.39 4.52
C VAL A 17 8.92 -5.78 4.29
N LYS A 18 8.55 -6.47 5.39
CA LYS A 18 7.99 -7.81 5.35
C LYS A 18 6.75 -7.87 4.44
N ASP A 19 6.69 -8.91 3.59
CA ASP A 19 5.62 -9.14 2.61
C ASP A 19 5.62 -8.13 1.44
N LEU A 20 6.70 -7.35 1.27
CA LEU A 20 6.87 -6.32 0.23
C LEU A 20 8.26 -6.42 -0.44
N GLU A 21 8.79 -7.63 -0.62
CA GLU A 21 10.14 -7.87 -1.15
C GLU A 21 10.28 -7.38 -2.62
N ASN A 22 9.17 -7.31 -3.35
CA ASN A 22 9.06 -6.76 -4.71
C ASN A 22 8.10 -5.55 -4.73
N PRO A 23 8.58 -4.32 -4.46
CA PRO A 23 7.74 -3.16 -4.22
C PRO A 23 7.28 -2.45 -5.50
N THR A 24 6.56 -3.15 -6.40
CA THR A 24 5.87 -2.48 -7.51
C THR A 24 4.65 -1.72 -7.00
N ALA A 25 4.16 -0.72 -7.75
CA ALA A 25 2.99 0.05 -7.34
C ALA A 25 1.75 -0.84 -7.09
N GLU A 26 1.57 -1.89 -7.89
CA GLU A 26 0.50 -2.89 -7.74
C GLU A 26 0.63 -3.68 -6.44
N LEU A 27 1.84 -4.13 -6.09
CA LEU A 27 2.05 -4.91 -4.89
C LEU A 27 2.00 -4.03 -3.63
N ILE A 28 2.44 -2.77 -3.71
CA ILE A 28 2.28 -1.80 -2.62
C ILE A 28 0.79 -1.51 -2.37
N SER A 29 -0.04 -1.37 -3.42
CA SER A 29 -1.46 -1.06 -3.23
C SER A 29 -2.21 -2.22 -2.54
N ILE A 30 -1.90 -3.46 -2.91
CA ILE A 30 -2.41 -4.67 -2.23
C ILE A 30 -1.91 -4.74 -0.79
N TRP A 31 -0.61 -4.52 -0.57
CA TRP A 31 -0.01 -4.57 0.78
C TRP A 31 -0.62 -3.55 1.75
N ILE A 32 -0.90 -2.34 1.27
CA ILE A 32 -1.59 -1.30 2.04
C ILE A 32 -3.05 -1.72 2.31
N TRP A 33 -3.73 -2.27 1.30
CA TRP A 33 -5.12 -2.73 1.42
C TRP A 33 -5.27 -3.77 2.53
N ASP A 34 -4.45 -4.82 2.51
CA ASP A 34 -4.55 -5.93 3.47
C ASP A 34 -4.37 -5.48 4.92
N ARG A 35 -3.53 -4.47 5.15
CA ARG A 35 -3.29 -3.89 6.47
C ARG A 35 -4.38 -2.93 6.92
N LEU A 36 -5.02 -2.22 5.98
CA LEU A 36 -6.07 -1.26 6.30
C LEU A 36 -7.46 -1.86 6.38
N LYS A 37 -7.82 -2.80 5.51
CA LYS A 37 -9.18 -3.34 5.38
C LYS A 37 -9.78 -3.87 6.70
N PRO A 38 -9.03 -4.56 7.59
CA PRO A 38 -9.57 -5.01 8.88
C PRO A 38 -9.92 -3.86 9.84
N SER A 39 -9.19 -2.75 9.78
CA SER A 39 -9.39 -1.58 10.67
C SER A 39 -10.26 -0.48 10.05
N LEU A 40 -10.38 -0.47 8.73
CA LEU A 40 -11.13 0.49 7.92
C LEU A 40 -12.08 -0.28 7.00
N GLY A 41 -13.19 -0.78 7.57
CA GLY A 41 -14.12 -1.65 6.84
C GLY A 41 -14.75 -1.02 5.60
N ASN A 42 -14.92 0.31 5.60
CA ASN A 42 -15.41 1.11 4.48
C ASN A 42 -14.33 1.49 3.45
N LEU A 43 -13.13 0.89 3.52
CA LEU A 43 -12.12 1.04 2.47
C LEU A 43 -12.65 0.44 1.15
N THR A 44 -12.70 1.27 0.11
CA THR A 44 -13.20 0.89 -1.22
C THR A 44 -12.10 0.79 -2.28
N GLN A 45 -10.99 1.53 -2.11
CA GLN A 45 -9.87 1.51 -3.05
C GLN A 45 -8.59 1.99 -2.36
N VAL A 46 -7.44 1.43 -2.76
CA VAL A 46 -6.10 1.97 -2.52
C VAL A 46 -5.48 2.33 -3.87
N LYS A 47 -4.90 3.52 -3.97
CA LYS A 47 -4.21 4.01 -5.17
C LYS A 47 -2.80 4.44 -4.80
N VAL A 48 -1.81 3.87 -5.48
CA VAL A 48 -0.39 4.12 -5.26
C VAL A 48 0.18 4.78 -6.50
N PHE A 49 0.72 5.98 -6.33
CA PHE A 49 1.38 6.73 -7.39
C PHE A 49 2.90 6.56 -7.24
N GLU A 50 3.53 5.91 -8.20
CA GLU A 50 5.00 5.83 -8.27
C GLU A 50 5.57 7.19 -8.72
N THR A 51 4.88 7.81 -9.67
CA THR A 51 5.11 9.18 -10.12
C THR A 51 3.75 9.88 -10.30
N PRO A 52 3.71 11.20 -10.54
CA PRO A 52 2.43 11.90 -10.74
C PRO A 52 1.57 11.37 -11.91
N PHE A 53 2.16 10.64 -12.85
CA PHE A 53 1.48 10.15 -14.06
C PHE A 53 1.43 8.63 -14.19
N CYS A 54 2.07 7.88 -13.28
CA CYS A 54 2.07 6.42 -13.25
C CYS A 54 1.56 5.94 -11.89
N TRP A 55 0.50 5.14 -11.89
CA TRP A 55 -0.10 4.62 -10.67
C TRP A 55 -0.63 3.20 -10.87
N ALA A 56 -0.83 2.51 -9.75
CA ALA A 56 -1.63 1.31 -9.65
C ALA A 56 -2.79 1.54 -8.67
N GLU A 57 -3.88 0.82 -8.87
CA GLU A 57 -5.05 0.84 -8.00
C GLU A 57 -5.51 -0.57 -7.68
N TYR A 58 -6.03 -0.75 -6.47
CA TYR A 58 -6.55 -2.02 -5.99
C TYR A 58 -7.83 -1.78 -5.19
N ASP A 59 -8.89 -2.55 -5.48
CA ASP A 59 -10.22 -2.42 -4.91
C ASP A 59 -10.69 -3.70 -4.16
N GLY A 60 -9.82 -4.70 -4.04
CA GLY A 60 -10.11 -5.97 -3.38
C GLY A 60 -10.49 -7.13 -4.32
N SER A 61 -10.38 -6.96 -5.64
CA SER A 61 -10.67 -8.00 -6.65
C SER A 61 -9.46 -8.63 -7.31
#